data_AF-A0A951CHQ9-F1
#
_entry.id   AF-A0A951CHQ9-F1
#
_cell.length_a   1.000
_cell.length_b   1.000
_cell.length_c   1.000
_cell.angle_alpha   90.00
_cell.angle_beta   90.00
_cell.angle_gamma   90.00
#
_symmetry.space_group_name_H-M   'P 1'
#
loop_
_entity.id
_entity.type
_entity.pdbx_description
1 polymer ?
#
loop_
_entity_poly.entity_id
_entity_poly.type
_entity_poly.pdbx_seq_one_letter_code
_entity_poly.pdbx_strand_id
1 'polypeptide(L)'
;MDHFLPVSINPGGKCEYTNLLYACATCNEAKRDILGLPDPCEVAFHECLRITATGRVQALNQHGEKLKQVLLLDSESNVRYRSRLMRTLDALKKADAALYREYMSFPEDLPDLRVKRVPENRKPDGATSCYFALRERGILPATY
;
A
#
# COMPACT_ATOMS: atom_id res chain seq x y z
N MET A 1 8.10 1.79 6.61
CA MET A 1 7.28 2.96 7.00
C MET A 1 8.22 4.11 7.26
N ASP A 2 7.83 5.33 6.89
CA ASP A 2 8.61 6.53 7.14
C ASP A 2 7.72 7.75 7.38
N HIS A 3 8.26 8.81 7.95
CA HIS A 3 7.57 10.07 8.16
C HIS A 3 7.46 10.87 6.85
N PHE A 4 6.24 11.34 6.56
CA PHE A 4 5.95 12.25 5.44
C PHE A 4 6.69 13.59 5.65
N LEU A 5 6.47 14.23 6.80
CA LEU A 5 7.30 15.32 7.28
C LEU A 5 8.50 14.74 8.06
N PRO A 6 9.75 14.96 7.61
CA PRO A 6 10.92 14.45 8.29
C PRO A 6 10.99 14.91 9.76
N VAL A 7 11.35 14.01 10.68
CA VAL A 7 11.49 14.32 12.12
C VAL A 7 12.52 15.43 12.37
N SER A 8 13.52 15.58 11.49
CA SER A 8 14.49 16.67 11.56
C SER A 8 13.88 18.05 11.29
N ILE A 9 12.76 18.11 10.57
CA ILE A 9 12.03 19.34 10.24
C ILE A 9 10.86 19.54 11.23
N ASN A 10 10.20 18.46 11.65
CA ASN A 10 9.13 18.48 12.65
C ASN A 10 9.38 17.42 13.75
N PRO A 11 10.17 17.74 14.79
CA PRO A 11 10.47 16.82 15.88
C PRO A 11 9.23 16.32 16.63
N GLY A 12 8.19 17.16 16.74
CA GLY A 12 6.93 16.81 17.40
C GLY A 12 6.12 15.74 16.67
N GLY A 13 6.33 15.59 15.35
CA GLY A 13 5.64 14.60 14.51
C GLY A 13 6.20 13.18 14.60
N LYS A 14 7.18 12.90 15.47
CA LYS A 14 7.85 11.59 15.56
C LYS A 14 6.90 10.45 15.91
N CYS A 15 5.95 10.69 16.81
CA CYS A 15 4.98 9.70 17.29
C CYS A 15 3.60 9.84 16.65
N GLU A 16 3.43 10.76 15.70
CA GLU A 16 2.17 10.96 15.00
C GLU A 16 2.02 9.91 13.91
N TYR A 17 1.16 8.92 14.14
CA TYR A 17 0.91 7.84 13.18
C TYR A 17 0.38 8.36 11.84
N THR A 18 -0.35 9.48 11.84
CA THR A 18 -0.82 10.15 10.61
C THR A 18 0.32 10.74 9.78
N ASN A 19 1.50 10.92 10.38
CA ASN A 19 2.71 11.32 9.68
C ASN A 19 3.45 10.08 9.10
N LEU A 20 3.04 8.84 9.37
CA LEU A 20 3.69 7.64 8.85
C LEU A 20 3.07 7.19 7.52
N LEU A 21 3.91 7.06 6.51
CA LEU A 21 3.60 6.51 5.21
C LEU A 21 4.33 5.20 4.97
N TYR A 22 3.71 4.31 4.21
CA TYR A 22 4.42 3.18 3.64
C TYR A 22 5.20 3.63 2.40
N ALA A 23 6.47 3.98 2.59
CA ALA A 23 7.42 4.23 1.51
C ALA A 23 8.39 3.05 1.38
N CYS A 24 8.71 2.64 0.15
CA CYS A 24 9.84 1.73 -0.09
C CYS A 24 11.17 2.48 0.17
N ALA A 25 12.28 1.74 0.31
CA ALA A 25 13.60 2.33 0.57
C ALA A 25 13.96 3.42 -0.45
N THR A 26 13.72 3.16 -1.74
CA THR A 26 14.00 4.11 -2.82
C THR A 26 13.17 5.39 -2.72
N CYS A 27 11.84 5.27 -2.53
CA CYS A 27 10.97 6.45 -2.37
C CYS A 27 11.34 7.24 -1.11
N ASN A 28 11.77 6.54 -0.06
CA ASN A 28 12.17 7.17 1.18
C ASN A 28 13.48 7.95 1.05
N GLU A 29 14.49 7.38 0.42
CA GLU A 29 15.76 8.07 0.14
C GLU A 29 15.53 9.29 -0.76
N ALA A 30 14.71 9.11 -1.79
CA ALA A 30 14.46 10.16 -2.78
C ALA A 30 13.49 11.25 -2.29
N LYS A 31 12.79 11.08 -1.16
CA LYS A 31 11.76 12.04 -0.69
C LYS A 31 12.27 13.46 -0.46
N ARG A 32 13.56 13.63 -0.15
CA ARG A 32 14.17 14.96 0.02
C ARG A 32 14.40 15.67 -1.30
N ASP A 33 14.58 14.90 -2.38
CA ASP A 33 14.96 15.41 -3.71
C ASP A 33 13.78 15.35 -4.71
N ILE A 34 12.73 14.61 -4.38
CA ILE A 34 11.50 14.50 -5.17
C ILE A 34 10.62 15.74 -4.91
N LEU A 35 10.69 16.71 -5.81
CA LEU A 35 9.83 17.90 -5.79
C LEU A 35 8.49 17.64 -6.51
N GLY A 36 7.40 17.99 -5.81
CA GLY A 36 6.04 18.01 -6.37
C GLY A 36 5.35 16.65 -6.40
N LEU A 37 5.71 15.71 -5.52
CA LEU A 37 4.86 14.55 -5.27
C LEU A 37 3.58 15.02 -4.55
N PRO A 38 2.37 14.68 -5.03
CA PRO A 38 1.14 15.01 -4.32
C PRO A 38 1.16 14.43 -2.90
N ASP A 39 0.65 15.17 -1.92
CA ASP A 39 0.55 14.68 -0.54
C ASP A 39 -0.46 13.53 -0.49
N PRO A 40 -0.05 12.30 -0.12
CA PRO A 40 -0.97 11.17 -0.02
C PRO A 40 -1.99 11.30 1.12
N CYS A 41 -1.81 12.26 2.04
CA CYS A 41 -2.78 12.60 3.07
C CYS A 41 -3.88 13.54 2.55
N GLU A 42 -3.66 14.25 1.45
CA GLU A 42 -4.64 15.15 0.82
C GLU A 42 -5.22 14.56 -0.47
N VAL A 43 -4.43 13.75 -1.19
CA VAL A 43 -4.77 13.20 -2.50
C VAL A 43 -4.80 11.68 -2.43
N ALA A 44 -5.98 11.11 -2.66
CA ALA A 44 -6.15 9.67 -2.74
C ALA A 44 -5.52 9.11 -4.03
N PHE A 45 -4.36 8.45 -3.92
CA PHE A 45 -3.62 7.96 -5.10
C PHE A 45 -4.40 6.92 -5.93
N HIS A 46 -5.35 6.20 -5.33
CA HIS A 46 -6.19 5.26 -6.06
C HIS A 46 -7.14 5.95 -7.07
N GLU A 47 -7.43 7.24 -6.87
CA GLU A 47 -8.22 8.04 -7.81
C GLU A 47 -7.35 8.66 -8.91
N CYS A 48 -6.03 8.65 -8.72
CA CYS A 48 -5.06 9.27 -9.62
C CYS A 48 -4.48 8.27 -10.64
N LEU A 49 -4.39 7.00 -10.28
CA LEU A 49 -3.68 5.99 -11.06
C LEU A 49 -4.53 4.74 -11.28
N ARG A 50 -4.36 4.12 -12.45
CA ARG A 50 -4.92 2.81 -12.78
C ARG A 50 -3.83 1.90 -13.35
N ILE A 51 -3.73 0.68 -12.81
CA ILE A 51 -2.89 -0.36 -13.38
C ILE A 51 -3.72 -1.14 -14.42
N THR A 52 -3.22 -1.28 -15.64
CA THR A 52 -3.88 -2.04 -16.70
C THR A 52 -3.57 -3.54 -16.59
N ALA A 53 -4.32 -4.37 -17.32
CA ALA A 53 -4.08 -5.81 -17.40
C ALA A 53 -2.68 -6.18 -17.96
N THR A 54 -2.05 -5.27 -18.72
CA THR A 54 -0.68 -5.48 -19.24
C THR A 54 0.40 -5.04 -18.24
N GLY A 55 0.01 -4.53 -17.07
CA GLY A 55 0.94 -3.92 -16.14
C GLY A 55 1.42 -2.55 -16.61
N ARG A 56 0.65 -1.78 -17.40
CA ARG A 56 0.93 -0.35 -17.60
C ARG A 56 0.28 0.47 -16.48
N VAL A 57 0.81 1.66 -16.23
CA VAL A 57 0.22 2.64 -15.30
C VAL A 57 -0.37 3.79 -16.10
N GLN A 58 -1.69 3.95 -16.00
CA GLN A 58 -2.43 5.04 -16.60
C GLN A 58 -2.68 6.11 -15.53
N ALA A 59 -2.37 7.37 -15.87
CA ALA A 59 -2.79 8.52 -15.10
C ALA A 59 -4.26 8.83 -15.40
N LEU A 60 -5.05 9.07 -14.35
CA LEU A 60 -6.46 9.42 -14.43
C LEU A 60 -6.69 10.93 -14.28
N ASN A 61 -5.70 11.65 -13.76
CA ASN A 61 -5.72 13.10 -13.56
C ASN A 61 -4.27 13.65 -13.55
N GLN A 62 -4.11 14.97 -13.34
CA GLN A 62 -2.80 15.63 -13.33
C GLN A 62 -1.89 15.14 -12.19
N HIS A 63 -2.45 14.84 -11.01
CA HIS A 63 -1.69 14.23 -9.91
C HIS A 63 -1.16 12.86 -10.30
N GLY A 64 -1.96 12.06 -11.01
CA GLY A 64 -1.56 10.77 -11.57
C GLY A 64 -0.41 10.88 -12.54
N GLU A 65 -0.42 11.87 -13.43
CA GLU A 65 0.67 12.09 -14.38
C GLU A 65 1.96 12.43 -13.64
N LYS A 66 1.86 13.30 -12.63
CA LYS A 66 3.00 13.67 -11.78
C LYS A 66 3.54 12.45 -11.02
N LEU A 67 2.68 11.66 -10.39
CA LEU A 67 3.06 10.42 -9.68
C LEU A 67 3.75 9.42 -10.62
N LYS A 68 3.15 9.19 -11.79
CA LYS A 68 3.67 8.27 -12.81
C LYS A 68 5.09 8.66 -13.25
N GLN A 69 5.32 9.94 -13.51
CA GLN A 69 6.62 10.46 -13.95
C GLN A 69 7.66 10.44 -12.83
N VAL A 70 7.33 11.02 -11.68
CA VAL A 70 8.26 11.22 -10.56
C VAL A 70 8.72 9.88 -9.97
N LEU A 71 7.80 8.92 -9.83
CA LEU A 71 8.10 7.61 -9.26
C LEU A 71 8.47 6.57 -10.33
N LEU A 72 8.59 6.98 -11.59
CA LEU A 72 8.89 6.10 -12.74
C LEU A 72 8.03 4.83 -12.78
N LEU A 73 6.74 4.96 -12.43
CA LEU A 73 5.86 3.82 -12.21
C LEU A 73 5.66 2.99 -13.48
N ASP A 74 5.71 3.63 -14.65
CA ASP A 74 5.45 3.02 -15.95
C ASP A 74 6.73 2.71 -16.76
N SER A 75 7.89 2.70 -16.11
CA SER A 75 9.13 2.29 -16.76
C SER A 75 9.03 0.85 -17.30
N GLU A 76 9.70 0.56 -18.41
CA GLU A 76 9.64 -0.76 -19.05
C GLU A 76 10.03 -1.91 -18.12
N SER A 77 10.99 -1.70 -17.22
CA SER A 77 11.36 -2.69 -16.21
C SER A 77 10.23 -2.94 -15.20
N ASN A 78 9.59 -1.89 -14.69
CA ASN A 78 8.46 -1.99 -13.77
C ASN A 78 7.24 -2.65 -14.43
N VAL A 79 6.97 -2.30 -15.69
CA VAL A 79 5.87 -2.86 -16.48
C VAL A 79 6.09 -4.35 -16.71
N ARG A 80 7.30 -4.74 -17.14
CA ARG A 80 7.66 -6.15 -17.35
C ARG A 80 7.55 -6.96 -16.06
N TYR A 81 8.03 -6.41 -14.95
CA TYR A 81 7.92 -7.06 -13.64
C TYR A 81 6.46 -7.28 -13.23
N ARG A 82 5.64 -6.23 -13.26
CA ARG A 82 4.21 -6.30 -12.89
C ARG A 82 3.44 -7.24 -13.82
N SER A 83 3.66 -7.13 -15.14
CA SER A 83 3.05 -8.02 -16.14
C SER A 83 3.39 -9.49 -15.88
N ARG A 84 4.66 -9.80 -15.59
CA ARG A 84 5.10 -11.16 -15.26
C ARG A 84 4.41 -11.69 -14.01
N LEU A 85 4.40 -10.91 -12.93
CA LEU A 85 3.76 -11.29 -11.67
C LEU A 85 2.26 -11.56 -11.87
N MET A 86 1.54 -10.66 -12.53
CA MET A 86 0.11 -10.80 -12.80
C MET A 86 -0.19 -12.06 -13.63
N ARG A 87 0.59 -12.33 -14.68
CA ARG A 87 0.45 -13.54 -15.50
C ARG A 87 0.77 -14.82 -14.73
N THR A 88 1.80 -14.80 -13.88
CA THR A 88 2.14 -15.93 -13.03
C THR A 88 1.01 -16.24 -12.05
N LEU A 89 0.48 -15.22 -11.37
CA LEU A 89 -0.64 -15.41 -10.43
C LEU A 89 -1.91 -15.90 -11.13
N ASP A 90 -2.23 -15.40 -12.33
CA ASP A 90 -3.38 -15.88 -13.13
C ASP A 90 -3.19 -17.34 -13.60
N ALA A 91 -1.96 -17.72 -13.98
CA ALA A 91 -1.64 -19.09 -14.32
C ALA A 91 -1.75 -20.02 -13.10
N LEU A 92 -1.21 -19.62 -11.94
CA LEU A 92 -1.32 -20.37 -10.69
C LEU A 92 -2.79 -20.54 -10.28
N LYS A 93 -3.60 -19.49 -10.37
CA LYS A 93 -5.04 -19.56 -10.05
C LYS A 93 -5.77 -20.67 -10.81
N LYS A 94 -5.34 -20.98 -12.04
CA LYS A 94 -5.94 -21.99 -12.92
C LYS A 94 -5.31 -23.37 -12.76
N ALA A 95 -3.99 -23.44 -12.58
CA ALA A 95 -3.23 -24.68 -12.61
C ALA A 95 -2.90 -25.25 -11.22
N ASP A 96 -2.76 -24.38 -10.21
CA ASP A 96 -2.39 -24.74 -8.84
C ASP A 96 -3.06 -23.78 -7.84
N ALA A 97 -4.32 -24.07 -7.52
CA ALA A 97 -5.10 -23.28 -6.57
C ALA A 97 -4.57 -23.37 -5.12
N ALA A 98 -3.74 -24.35 -4.79
CA ALA A 98 -3.10 -24.43 -3.48
C ALA A 98 -1.97 -23.40 -3.40
N LEU A 99 -1.05 -23.42 -4.37
CA LEU A 99 0.05 -22.46 -4.43
C LEU A 99 -0.45 -21.02 -4.65
N TYR A 100 -1.49 -20.82 -5.46
CA TYR A 100 -2.13 -19.49 -5.57
C TYR A 100 -2.62 -18.96 -4.22
N ARG A 101 -3.25 -19.82 -3.40
CA ARG A 101 -3.70 -19.44 -2.06
C ARG A 101 -2.53 -19.15 -1.13
N GLU A 102 -1.45 -19.91 -1.20
CA GLU A 102 -0.24 -19.61 -0.43
C GLU A 102 0.28 -18.19 -0.69
N TYR A 103 0.34 -17.78 -1.97
CA TYR A 103 0.79 -16.43 -2.34
C TYR A 103 -0.19 -15.30 -1.98
N MET A 104 -1.49 -15.57 -2.03
CA MET A 104 -2.53 -14.53 -1.97
C MET A 104 -3.32 -14.51 -0.66
N SER A 105 -3.10 -15.47 0.24
CA SER A 105 -3.82 -15.56 1.52
C SER A 105 -3.31 -14.56 2.57
N PHE A 106 -4.18 -14.30 3.54
CA PHE A 106 -3.81 -13.56 4.75
C PHE A 106 -2.84 -14.41 5.59
N PRO A 107 -1.82 -13.81 6.21
CA PRO A 107 -0.93 -14.54 7.11
C PRO A 107 -1.72 -15.15 8.27
N GLU A 108 -1.25 -16.27 8.80
CA GLU A 108 -1.95 -16.97 9.89
C GLU A 108 -1.98 -16.12 11.17
N ASP A 109 -0.91 -15.40 11.47
CA ASP A 109 -0.69 -14.59 12.66
C ASP A 109 -1.20 -13.14 12.53
N LEU A 110 -2.46 -12.98 12.13
CA LEU A 110 -3.06 -11.64 12.05
C LEU A 110 -3.04 -10.92 13.41
N PRO A 111 -2.69 -9.62 13.45
CA PRO A 111 -2.69 -8.87 14.70
C PRO A 111 -4.12 -8.54 15.16
N ASP A 112 -4.46 -8.91 16.39
CA ASP A 112 -5.66 -8.40 17.07
C ASP A 112 -5.38 -6.97 17.56
N LEU A 113 -6.07 -5.98 16.97
CA LEU A 113 -5.92 -4.58 17.35
C LEU A 113 -6.66 -4.22 18.64
N ARG A 114 -7.59 -5.06 19.12
CA ARG A 114 -8.41 -4.81 20.33
C ARG A 114 -7.60 -4.97 21.62
N VAL A 115 -6.56 -5.79 21.60
CA VAL A 115 -5.68 -6.03 22.76
C VAL A 115 -4.56 -4.99 22.87
N LYS A 116 -4.39 -4.14 21.85
CA LYS A 116 -3.36 -3.09 21.87
C LYS A 116 -3.83 -1.93 22.74
N ARG A 117 -3.02 -1.58 23.73
CA ARG A 117 -3.29 -0.46 24.64
C ARG A 117 -2.54 0.78 24.19
N VAL A 118 -3.27 1.85 23.95
CA VAL A 118 -2.75 3.19 23.70
C VAL A 118 -3.45 4.18 24.65
N PRO A 119 -2.80 5.28 25.06
CA PRO A 119 -3.42 6.28 25.92
C PRO A 119 -4.72 6.86 25.35
N GLU A 120 -4.76 7.09 24.03
CA GLU A 120 -5.93 7.55 23.29
C GLU A 120 -5.93 6.91 21.89
N ASN A 121 -7.04 6.27 21.50
CA ASN A 121 -7.18 5.68 20.17
C ASN A 121 -7.94 6.62 19.23
N ARG A 122 -7.21 7.31 18.34
CA ARG A 122 -7.78 8.22 17.33
C ARG A 122 -8.48 7.50 16.16
N LYS A 123 -8.42 6.17 16.08
CA LYS A 123 -9.07 5.35 15.04
C LYS A 123 -9.77 4.12 15.67
N PRO A 124 -10.81 4.33 16.50
CA PRO A 124 -11.44 3.26 17.28
C PRO A 124 -12.08 2.18 16.38
N ASP A 125 -12.64 2.56 15.23
CA ASP A 125 -13.25 1.63 14.27
C ASP A 125 -12.27 0.61 13.70
N GLY A 126 -10.96 0.93 13.70
CA GLY A 126 -9.92 0.00 13.28
C GLY A 126 -9.86 -1.24 14.16
N ALA A 127 -10.20 -1.14 15.45
CA ALA A 127 -10.21 -2.29 16.35
C ALA A 127 -11.33 -3.29 15.98
N THR A 128 -12.50 -2.79 15.56
CA THR A 128 -13.66 -3.62 15.21
C THR A 128 -13.65 -4.08 13.74
N SER A 129 -12.85 -3.44 12.88
CA SER A 129 -12.73 -3.74 11.45
C SER A 129 -11.39 -4.36 11.03
N CYS A 130 -10.46 -4.60 11.96
CA CYS A 130 -9.19 -5.25 11.65
C CYS A 130 -9.39 -6.66 11.05
N TYR A 131 -8.42 -7.12 10.24
CA TYR A 131 -8.52 -8.43 9.58
C TYR A 131 -8.65 -9.60 10.57
N PHE A 132 -8.10 -9.49 11.79
CA PHE A 132 -8.33 -10.46 12.85
C PHE A 132 -9.83 -10.55 13.21
N ALA A 133 -10.46 -9.42 13.49
CA ALA A 133 -11.90 -9.35 13.80
C ALA A 133 -12.78 -9.77 12.60
N LEU A 134 -12.35 -9.48 11.36
CA LEU A 134 -13.02 -9.97 10.15
C LEU A 134 -12.93 -11.50 10.01
N ARG A 135 -11.79 -12.10 10.38
CA ARG A 135 -11.58 -13.55 10.38
C ARG A 135 -12.47 -14.24 11.43
N GLU A 136 -12.51 -13.72 12.65
CA GLU A 136 -13.38 -14.26 13.70
C GLU A 136 -14.86 -14.24 13.31
N ARG A 137 -15.28 -13.23 12.54
CA ARG A 137 -16.66 -13.13 12.02
C ARG A 137 -16.93 -14.00 10.79
N GLY A 138 -15.92 -14.68 10.23
CA GLY A 138 -16.08 -15.49 9.02
C GLY A 138 -16.34 -14.69 7.74
N ILE A 139 -16.04 -13.38 7.73
CA ILE A 139 -16.25 -12.49 6.57
C ILE A 139 -14.94 -12.05 5.91
N LEU A 140 -13.80 -12.50 6.42
CA LEU A 140 -12.51 -12.29 5.77
C LEU A 140 -12.44 -13.11 4.48
N PRO A 141 -12.14 -12.50 3.32
CA PRO A 141 -11.90 -13.24 2.09
C PRO A 141 -10.75 -14.24 2.26
N ALA A 142 -10.77 -15.33 1.49
CA ALA A 142 -9.70 -16.33 1.52
C ALA A 142 -8.35 -15.78 0.98
N THR A 143 -8.41 -14.76 0.11
CA THR A 143 -7.26 -14.11 -0.53
C THR A 143 -7.50 -12.60 -0.65
N TYR A 144 -6.44 -11.80 -0.69
CA TYR A 144 -6.50 -10.35 -0.98
C TYR A 144 -6.90 -10.04 -2.43
#